data_AF-A0A0C2V9N7-F1
#
_entry.id   AF-A0A0C2V9N7-F1
#
_cell.length_a   1.000
_cell.length_b   1.000
_cell.length_c   1.000
_cell.angle_alpha   90.00
_cell.angle_beta   90.00
_cell.angle_gamma   90.00
#
_symmetry.space_group_name_H-M   'P 1'
#
loop_
_entity.id
_entity.type
_entity.pdbx_description
1 polymer ?
#
loop_
_entity_poly.entity_id
_entity_poly.type
_entity_poly.pdbx_seq_one_letter_code
_entity_poly.pdbx_strand_id
1 'polypeptide(L)'
;MTSEEGVRHIVEEYSKMGVSIIFGHGEEYVSPFNKIAVDYPDIHFVSFNGEATEENTTTLNFEGYARGFFAGMVAAHQSNSKQIGVIAAKEWQPEVKAIWMEHKSNILP
;
A
#
# COMPACT_ATOMS: atom_id res chain seq x y z
N MET A 1 -1.18 -15.14 8.14
CA MET A 1 -0.96 -14.92 6.70
C MET A 1 -2.28 -15.23 6.02
N THR A 2 -2.83 -14.29 5.27
CA THR A 2 -4.12 -14.46 4.57
C THR A 2 -3.97 -15.58 3.54
N SER A 3 -4.75 -16.65 3.64
CA SER A 3 -4.76 -17.73 2.64
C SER A 3 -5.76 -17.43 1.53
N GLU A 4 -5.45 -17.87 0.30
CA GLU A 4 -6.36 -17.71 -0.84
C GLU A 4 -7.69 -18.42 -0.61
N GLU A 5 -7.68 -19.61 0.02
CA GLU A 5 -8.93 -20.30 0.38
C GLU A 5 -9.75 -19.49 1.40
N GLY A 6 -9.10 -18.84 2.35
CA GLY A 6 -9.76 -18.00 3.34
C GLY A 6 -10.42 -16.77 2.70
N VAL A 7 -9.74 -16.13 1.75
CA VAL A 7 -10.33 -15.01 0.98
C VAL A 7 -11.54 -15.47 0.19
N ARG A 8 -11.42 -16.58 -0.56
CA ARG A 8 -12.53 -17.12 -1.36
C ARG A 8 -13.74 -17.45 -0.49
N HIS A 9 -13.53 -18.09 0.65
CA HIS A 9 -14.61 -18.43 1.58
C HIS A 9 -15.38 -17.19 2.06
N ILE A 10 -14.68 -16.12 2.45
CA ILE A 10 -15.32 -14.87 2.90
C ILE A 10 -16.06 -14.18 1.74
N VAL A 11 -15.49 -14.20 0.53
CA VAL A 11 -16.15 -13.62 -0.65
C VAL A 11 -17.44 -14.38 -1.00
N GLU A 12 -17.46 -15.70 -0.87
CA GLU A 12 -18.67 -16.51 -1.03
C GLU A 12 -19.76 -16.13 -0.02
N GLU A 13 -19.39 -15.88 1.22
CA GLU A 13 -20.34 -15.42 2.25
C GLU A 13 -20.87 -14.01 1.95
N TYR A 14 -19.99 -13.09 1.56
CA TYR A 14 -20.36 -11.72 1.22
C TYR A 14 -21.23 -11.64 -0.04
N SER A 15 -20.96 -12.50 -1.03
CA SER A 15 -21.82 -12.67 -2.20
C SER A 15 -23.25 -13.07 -1.80
N LYS A 16 -23.40 -14.06 -0.90
CA LYS A 16 -24.72 -14.48 -0.36
C LYS A 16 -25.42 -13.38 0.42
N MET A 17 -24.67 -12.45 1.01
CA MET A 17 -25.19 -11.29 1.73
C MET A 17 -25.55 -10.12 0.81
N GLY A 18 -25.28 -10.20 -0.49
CA GLY A 18 -25.54 -9.12 -1.45
C GLY A 18 -24.58 -7.95 -1.35
N VAL A 19 -23.36 -8.17 -0.84
CA VAL A 19 -22.29 -7.15 -0.84
C VAL A 19 -21.82 -6.91 -2.27
N SER A 20 -21.75 -5.63 -2.67
CA SER A 20 -21.32 -5.23 -4.02
C SER A 20 -19.92 -4.63 -4.09
N ILE A 21 -19.28 -4.31 -2.95
CA ILE A 21 -17.90 -3.80 -2.88
C ILE A 21 -17.18 -4.43 -1.70
N ILE A 22 -15.98 -4.97 -1.93
CA ILE A 22 -15.13 -5.57 -0.89
C ILE A 22 -13.78 -4.86 -0.85
N PHE A 23 -13.37 -4.42 0.34
CA PHE A 23 -12.04 -3.86 0.58
C PHE A 23 -11.13 -4.90 1.24
N GLY A 24 -9.99 -5.19 0.60
CA GLY A 24 -8.89 -5.99 1.14
C GLY A 24 -7.72 -5.08 1.48
N HIS A 25 -7.52 -4.79 2.76
CA HIS A 25 -6.53 -3.79 3.20
C HIS A 25 -5.10 -4.34 3.16
N GLY A 26 -4.46 -4.28 1.98
CA GLY A 26 -3.05 -4.64 1.80
C GLY A 26 -2.76 -5.21 0.41
N GLU A 27 -1.47 -5.36 0.12
CA GLU A 27 -0.97 -5.94 -1.15
C GLU A 27 -1.29 -7.44 -1.23
N GLU A 28 -1.37 -8.10 -0.08
CA GLU A 28 -1.66 -9.53 0.02
C GLU A 28 -3.04 -9.93 -0.54
N TYR A 29 -3.95 -8.97 -0.72
CA TYR A 29 -5.27 -9.19 -1.31
C TYR A 29 -5.31 -9.01 -2.83
N VAL A 30 -4.26 -8.42 -3.44
CA VAL A 30 -4.23 -8.12 -4.88
C VAL A 30 -4.33 -9.39 -5.71
N SER A 31 -3.43 -10.37 -5.47
CA SER A 31 -3.45 -11.65 -6.19
C SER A 31 -4.75 -12.43 -5.97
N PRO A 32 -5.22 -12.66 -4.73
CA PRO A 32 -6.49 -13.33 -4.48
C PRO A 32 -7.68 -12.64 -5.18
N PHE A 33 -7.78 -11.32 -5.10
CA PHE A 33 -8.89 -10.58 -5.72
C PHE A 33 -8.85 -10.67 -7.24
N ASN A 34 -7.70 -10.42 -7.88
CA ASN A 34 -7.59 -10.56 -9.33
C ASN A 34 -7.96 -11.98 -9.80
N LYS A 35 -7.57 -13.03 -9.05
CA LYS A 35 -7.91 -14.42 -9.40
C LYS A 35 -9.40 -14.74 -9.31
N ILE A 36 -10.13 -14.16 -8.35
CA ILE A 36 -11.54 -14.53 -8.08
C ILE A 36 -12.53 -13.53 -8.70
N ALA A 37 -12.08 -12.35 -9.12
CA ALA A 37 -12.98 -11.28 -9.53
C ALA A 37 -13.91 -11.69 -10.69
N VAL A 38 -13.40 -12.50 -11.63
CA VAL A 38 -14.16 -13.05 -12.76
C VAL A 38 -15.31 -13.99 -12.34
N ASP A 39 -15.21 -14.64 -11.18
CA ASP A 39 -16.27 -15.51 -10.64
C ASP A 39 -17.41 -14.69 -10.00
N TYR A 40 -17.16 -13.42 -9.68
CA TYR A 40 -18.07 -12.53 -8.95
C TYR A 40 -18.21 -11.16 -9.67
N PRO A 41 -18.76 -11.11 -10.89
CA PRO A 41 -18.84 -9.89 -11.69
C PRO A 41 -19.67 -8.77 -11.05
N ASP A 42 -20.61 -9.13 -10.14
CA ASP A 42 -21.45 -8.17 -9.42
C ASP A 42 -20.77 -7.54 -8.18
N ILE A 43 -19.54 -7.98 -7.86
CA ILE A 43 -18.76 -7.48 -6.74
C ILE A 43 -17.54 -6.74 -7.28
N HIS A 44 -17.33 -5.51 -6.81
CA HIS A 44 -16.12 -4.74 -7.07
C HIS A 44 -15.09 -4.95 -5.96
N PHE A 45 -13.86 -5.28 -6.32
CA PHE A 45 -12.80 -5.59 -5.37
C PHE A 45 -11.78 -4.45 -5.29
N VAL A 46 -11.55 -3.93 -4.10
CA VAL A 46 -10.56 -2.87 -3.86
C VAL A 46 -9.44 -3.40 -2.97
N SER A 47 -8.21 -3.34 -3.48
CA SER A 47 -6.99 -3.69 -2.72
C SER A 47 -6.01 -2.52 -2.67
N PHE A 48 -4.91 -2.66 -1.95
CA PHE A 48 -3.95 -1.57 -1.73
C PHE A 48 -2.54 -1.99 -2.13
N ASN A 49 -1.73 -1.04 -2.63
CA ASN A 49 -0.30 -1.24 -2.91
C ASN A 49 0.00 -2.39 -3.90
N GLY A 50 -0.64 -2.38 -5.07
CA GLY A 50 -0.40 -3.36 -6.13
C GLY A 50 -1.08 -2.97 -7.44
N GLU A 51 -1.30 -3.96 -8.31
CA GLU A 51 -1.89 -3.77 -9.64
C GLU A 51 -3.21 -4.55 -9.80
N ALA A 52 -4.27 -3.83 -10.17
CA ALA A 52 -5.55 -4.40 -10.58
C ALA A 52 -5.44 -4.88 -12.03
N THR A 53 -5.84 -6.13 -12.31
CA THR A 53 -5.73 -6.73 -13.64
C THR A 53 -7.07 -7.07 -14.28
N GLU A 54 -8.18 -6.99 -13.53
CA GLU A 54 -9.52 -7.36 -13.98
C GLU A 54 -10.45 -6.14 -14.02
N GLU A 55 -11.54 -6.22 -14.79
CA GLU A 55 -12.47 -5.07 -14.97
C GLU A 55 -13.11 -4.62 -13.65
N ASN A 56 -13.43 -5.56 -12.76
CA ASN A 56 -14.05 -5.30 -11.46
C ASN A 56 -13.03 -5.29 -10.30
N THR A 57 -11.76 -4.99 -10.58
CA THR A 57 -10.74 -4.76 -9.53
C THR A 57 -10.21 -3.33 -9.56
N THR A 58 -9.77 -2.84 -8.40
CA THR A 58 -9.12 -1.54 -8.26
C THR A 58 -8.03 -1.63 -7.21
N THR A 59 -6.87 -1.04 -7.49
CA THR A 59 -5.80 -0.89 -6.50
C THR A 59 -5.61 0.56 -6.13
N LEU A 60 -5.53 0.82 -4.83
CA LEU A 60 -5.19 2.12 -4.28
C LEU A 60 -3.71 2.11 -3.89
N ASN A 61 -2.90 2.91 -4.58
CA ASN A 61 -1.48 3.04 -4.32
C ASN A 61 -1.20 4.36 -3.61
N PHE A 62 -0.46 4.31 -2.50
CA PHE A 62 -0.06 5.52 -1.78
C PHE A 62 1.25 6.08 -2.34
N GLU A 63 1.29 7.40 -2.56
CA GLU A 63 2.52 8.10 -2.93
C GLU A 63 3.47 8.20 -1.72
N GLY A 64 4.37 7.23 -1.62
CA GLY A 64 5.31 7.13 -0.50
C GLY A 64 6.41 8.19 -0.50
N TYR A 65 6.79 8.72 -1.67
CA TYR A 65 7.91 9.66 -1.75
C TYR A 65 7.59 10.97 -1.02
N ALA A 66 6.43 11.56 -1.29
CA ALA A 66 6.02 12.81 -0.64
C ALA A 66 5.95 12.66 0.89
N ARG A 67 5.44 11.52 1.38
CA ARG A 67 5.37 11.22 2.82
C ARG A 67 6.77 11.18 3.45
N GLY A 68 7.69 10.43 2.84
CA GLY A 68 9.07 10.37 3.33
C GLY A 68 9.79 11.72 3.28
N PHE A 69 9.54 12.51 2.23
CA PHE A 69 10.15 13.83 2.08
C PHE A 69 9.78 14.77 3.23
N PHE A 70 8.47 14.96 3.50
CA PHE A 70 8.04 15.84 4.59
C PHE A 70 8.43 15.29 5.97
N ALA A 71 8.43 13.98 6.16
CA ALA A 71 8.93 13.36 7.39
C ALA A 71 10.43 13.66 7.61
N GLY A 72 11.24 13.57 6.54
CA GLY A 72 12.64 13.95 6.53
C GLY A 72 12.86 15.40 6.94
N MET A 73 12.10 16.34 6.33
CA MET A 73 12.17 17.77 6.67
C MET A 73 11.89 18.03 8.16
N VAL A 74 10.83 17.45 8.71
CA VAL A 74 10.45 17.62 10.12
C VAL A 74 11.53 17.02 11.04
N ALA A 75 12.05 15.84 10.70
CA ALA A 75 13.11 15.19 11.46
C ALA A 75 14.42 16.00 11.44
N ALA A 76 14.81 16.54 10.28
CA ALA A 76 15.98 17.40 10.12
C ALA A 76 15.84 18.71 10.92
N HIS A 77 14.65 19.31 10.89
CA HIS A 77 14.33 20.53 11.63
C HIS A 77 14.42 20.32 13.15
N GLN A 78 13.88 19.19 13.64
CA GLN A 78 13.85 18.87 15.07
C GLN A 78 15.20 18.36 15.61
N SER A 79 16.13 17.93 14.75
CA SER A 79 17.40 17.31 15.17
C SER A 79 18.45 18.35 15.60
N ASN A 80 19.01 18.15 16.80
CA ASN A 80 20.15 18.92 17.32
C ASN A 80 21.50 18.42 16.76
N SER A 81 21.64 17.10 16.55
CA SER A 81 22.90 16.49 16.05
C SER A 81 23.01 16.53 14.53
N LYS A 82 21.94 16.89 13.82
CA LYS A 82 21.82 16.84 12.35
C LYS A 82 22.02 15.44 11.77
N GLN A 83 21.90 14.41 12.60
CA GLN A 83 21.89 13.01 12.18
C GLN A 83 20.45 12.49 12.21
N ILE A 84 20.05 11.78 11.14
CA ILE A 84 18.74 11.16 11.00
C ILE A 84 18.96 9.67 10.71
N GLY A 85 18.26 8.81 11.43
CA GLY A 85 18.25 7.37 11.21
C GLY A 85 16.92 6.90 10.62
N VAL A 86 16.97 5.98 9.68
CA VAL A 86 15.78 5.34 9.10
C VAL A 86 15.88 3.83 9.31
N ILE A 87 14.88 3.25 10.00
CA ILE A 87 14.73 1.80 10.14
C ILE A 87 13.55 1.39 9.27
N ALA A 88 13.85 0.71 8.15
CA ALA A 88 12.85 0.33 7.15
C ALA A 88 12.73 -1.20 7.05
N ALA A 89 11.57 -1.67 6.57
CA ALA A 89 11.36 -3.09 6.32
C ALA A 89 12.09 -3.56 5.05
N LYS A 90 12.19 -2.70 4.03
CA LYS A 90 12.88 -2.94 2.76
C LYS A 90 13.54 -1.66 2.26
N GLU A 91 14.70 -1.80 1.62
CA GLU A 91 15.48 -0.66 1.12
C GLU A 91 14.80 0.10 -0.04
N TRP A 92 14.02 -0.59 -0.86
CA TRP A 92 13.39 -0.02 -2.06
C TRP A 92 12.18 0.88 -1.76
N GLN A 93 11.76 0.98 -0.50
CA GLN A 93 10.59 1.76 -0.11
C GLN A 93 10.82 3.25 -0.45
N PRO A 94 9.89 3.89 -1.20
CA PRO A 94 10.06 5.26 -1.68
C PRO A 94 10.22 6.28 -0.54
N GLU A 95 9.67 6.00 0.64
CA GLU A 95 9.85 6.79 1.85
C GLU A 95 11.32 6.89 2.28
N VAL A 96 12.06 5.78 2.20
CA VAL A 96 13.48 5.70 2.59
C VAL A 96 14.32 6.56 1.66
N LYS A 97 14.07 6.45 0.36
CA LYS A 97 14.73 7.27 -0.66
C LYS A 97 14.44 8.75 -0.44
N ALA A 98 13.18 9.10 -0.16
CA ALA A 98 12.78 10.49 0.02
C ALA A 98 13.44 11.15 1.26
N ILE A 99 13.49 10.44 2.40
CA ILE A 99 14.19 10.93 3.60
C ILE A 99 15.68 11.12 3.31
N TRP A 100 16.30 10.20 2.58
CA TRP A 100 17.72 10.29 2.24
C TRP A 100 18.05 11.41 1.25
N MET A 101 17.20 11.63 0.24
CA MET A 101 17.38 12.69 -0.76
C MET A 101 17.21 14.08 -0.12
N GLU A 102 16.26 14.25 0.79
CA GLU A 102 16.08 15.51 1.53
C GLU A 102 17.27 15.81 2.43
N HIS A 103 17.79 14.81 3.16
CA HIS A 103 18.94 15.03 4.03
C HIS A 103 20.13 15.60 3.24
N LYS A 104 20.32 15.19 1.98
CA LYS A 104 21.34 15.77 1.10
C LYS A 104 21.00 17.17 0.58
N SER A 105 19.73 17.47 0.37
CA SER A 105 19.27 18.78 -0.13
C SER A 105 19.30 19.88 0.93
N ASN A 106 19.16 19.54 2.22
CA ASN A 106 19.28 20.49 3.35
C ASN A 106 20.67 20.51 4.02
N ILE A 107 21.68 19.87 3.39
CA ILE A 107 23.11 20.05 3.73
C ILE A 107 23.72 21.22 2.93
N LEU A 108 22.97 21.87 2.03
CA LEU A 108 23.37 23.11 1.37
C LEU A 108 22.16 24.05 1.29
N PRO A 109 22.14 25.22 1.95
CA PRO A 109 23.22 25.96 2.61
C PRO A 109 23.32 25.76 4.14
#